data_AF-A0A1G8JIX0-F1
#
_entry.id   AF-A0A1G8JIX0-F1
#
_cell.length_a   1.000
_cell.length_b   1.000
_cell.length_c   1.000
_cell.angle_alpha   90.00
_cell.angle_beta   90.00
_cell.angle_gamma   90.00
#
_symmetry.space_group_name_H-M   'P 1'
#
loop_
_entity.id
_entity.type
_entity.pdbx_description
1 polymer ?
#
loop_
_entity_poly.entity_id
_entity_poly.type
_entity_poly.pdbx_seq_one_letter_code
_entity_poly.pdbx_strand_id
1 'polypeptide(L)'
;MSFSLVPLPSQLMGLIQPRQQQIEKDLGVKPCGPIDTTDPLSLYVWSGELFESLKVLGLTEFEAKRKIAEVLRVTSDPCWSAKTRIPLRGSTARHRVIARLARERRWHSIWSLNWDVWLERALASVGVEHYKNNRNSSATLPQGWIRWYESWVPSKVIQTTDQQTVIVYKPHGCVDSLLDGDGTFVLTQEELARCLTEQPPLVENSMKLCFTQHSLIATGWSASEPYLQEFFSQLKPFRSAGTSLTVIDPFPNDKGHAKLREAYDCEIVQAICKPEADEFPNTDDVFLWIQTRHGLGCLQAIAIEPQRAVVSAWLDQFSTPQAPDSQLGHMVGWFDNFLAVWLRLCFNNGHQKFFTGLPIRPDAIPTHRRDEHIPWDEQNTARNDLSAALNLLYELETNSAVLPRFDYGFFPGALWDRDERHLIVPVPAWAEGATQSLAALKPLVESRHWANQGQIRKISILGLAPLASKAVSEDVQLNWTYELSRLIHFAGVATLGRIGWLDLDSWKDYL
;
A
#
# COMPACT_ATOMS: atom_id res chain seq x y z
N MET A 1 -7.51 11.61 12.76
CA MET A 1 -8.77 11.72 11.99
C MET A 1 -8.56 11.10 10.61
N SER A 2 -8.89 9.82 10.46
CA SER A 2 -8.92 9.13 9.17
C SER A 2 -10.20 9.57 8.44
N PHE A 3 -10.09 10.60 7.60
CA PHE A 3 -11.16 10.88 6.65
C PHE A 3 -11.38 9.62 5.81
N SER A 4 -12.60 9.09 5.77
CA SER A 4 -12.97 8.13 4.73
C SER A 4 -12.68 8.82 3.41
N LEU A 5 -11.64 8.36 2.70
CA LEU A 5 -11.16 8.97 1.46
C LEU A 5 -12.28 9.05 0.41
N VAL A 6 -13.26 8.16 0.54
CA VAL A 6 -14.49 8.07 -0.24
C VAL A 6 -15.67 8.12 0.73
N PRO A 7 -16.74 8.89 0.46
CA PRO A 7 -17.89 8.96 1.36
C PRO A 7 -18.59 7.60 1.52
N LEU A 8 -18.99 7.26 2.75
CA LEU A 8 -19.83 6.10 3.02
C LEU A 8 -21.22 6.25 2.37
N PRO A 9 -21.97 5.16 2.11
CA PRO A 9 -23.33 5.25 1.57
C PRO A 9 -24.23 6.22 2.35
N SER A 10 -24.19 6.19 3.68
CA SER A 10 -24.95 7.12 4.55
C SER A 10 -24.56 8.59 4.35
N GLN A 11 -23.27 8.86 4.11
CA GLN A 11 -22.78 10.21 3.84
C GLN A 11 -23.22 10.69 2.46
N LEU A 12 -23.18 9.82 1.43
CA LEU A 12 -23.72 10.13 0.11
C LEU A 12 -25.22 10.43 0.20
N MET A 13 -25.98 9.58 0.89
CA MET A 13 -27.41 9.78 1.10
C MET A 13 -27.70 11.09 1.83
N GLY A 14 -26.94 11.45 2.87
CA GLY A 14 -27.08 12.73 3.56
C GLY A 14 -26.85 13.95 2.66
N LEU A 15 -26.02 13.81 1.62
CA LEU A 15 -25.82 14.85 0.60
C LEU A 15 -26.95 14.89 -0.45
N ILE A 16 -27.56 13.75 -0.75
CA ILE A 16 -28.58 13.60 -1.81
C ILE A 16 -29.98 13.89 -1.28
N GLN A 17 -30.34 13.40 -0.09
CA GLN A 17 -31.69 13.47 0.48
C GLN A 17 -32.28 14.89 0.44
N PRO A 18 -31.56 15.97 0.81
CA PRO A 18 -32.12 17.34 0.75
C PRO A 18 -32.41 17.84 -0.67
N ARG A 19 -31.83 17.19 -1.69
CA ARG A 19 -31.91 17.58 -3.10
C ARG A 19 -32.64 16.54 -3.96
N GLN A 20 -33.14 15.47 -3.37
CA GLN A 20 -33.71 14.32 -4.07
C GLN A 20 -34.75 14.74 -5.13
N GLN A 21 -35.76 15.51 -4.72
CA GLN A 21 -36.83 15.96 -5.63
C GLN A 21 -36.31 16.82 -6.79
N GLN A 22 -35.30 17.66 -6.53
CA GLN A 22 -34.70 18.50 -7.56
C GLN A 22 -33.89 17.66 -8.55
N ILE A 23 -33.13 16.68 -8.05
CA ILE A 23 -32.37 15.72 -8.87
C ILE A 23 -33.31 14.93 -9.78
N GLU A 24 -34.38 14.36 -9.22
CA GLU A 24 -35.37 13.58 -9.97
C GLU A 24 -36.04 14.42 -11.06
N LYS A 25 -36.38 15.68 -10.74
CA LYS A 25 -36.91 16.64 -11.70
C LYS A 25 -35.92 16.99 -12.81
N ASP A 26 -34.65 17.23 -12.47
CA ASP A 26 -33.59 17.57 -13.44
C ASP A 26 -33.29 16.40 -14.38
N LEU A 27 -33.44 15.16 -13.89
CA LEU A 27 -33.33 13.95 -14.68
C LEU A 27 -34.59 13.64 -15.50
N GLY A 28 -35.70 14.34 -15.25
CA GLY A 28 -36.98 14.14 -15.92
C GLY A 28 -37.71 12.86 -15.51
N VAL A 29 -37.38 12.29 -14.35
CA VAL A 29 -37.98 11.05 -13.85
C VAL A 29 -39.16 11.34 -12.91
N LYS A 30 -39.99 10.32 -12.66
CA LYS A 30 -41.04 10.39 -11.65
C LYS A 30 -40.41 10.37 -10.24
N PRO A 31 -41.09 10.93 -9.22
CA PRO A 31 -40.61 10.88 -7.85
C PRO A 31 -40.35 9.43 -7.39
N CYS A 32 -39.16 9.19 -6.84
CA CYS A 32 -38.79 7.91 -6.24
C CYS A 32 -39.18 7.87 -4.75
N GLY A 33 -39.06 6.70 -4.13
CA GLY A 33 -39.20 6.51 -2.68
C GLY A 33 -38.23 7.41 -1.91
N PRO A 34 -38.62 7.92 -0.72
CA PRO A 34 -37.77 8.82 0.05
C PRO A 34 -36.49 8.12 0.50
N ILE A 35 -35.35 8.80 0.40
CA ILE A 35 -34.07 8.31 0.92
C ILE A 35 -34.10 8.32 2.45
N ASP A 36 -33.82 7.17 3.06
CA ASP A 36 -33.59 7.01 4.49
C ASP A 36 -32.08 6.93 4.76
N THR A 37 -31.52 7.99 5.33
CA THR A 37 -30.09 8.07 5.65
C THR A 37 -29.63 7.08 6.73
N THR A 38 -30.57 6.46 7.44
CA THR A 38 -30.31 5.46 8.49
C THR A 38 -30.31 4.03 7.95
N ASP A 39 -30.93 3.80 6.79
CA ASP A 39 -30.94 2.48 6.14
C ASP A 39 -29.76 2.34 5.15
N PRO A 40 -28.79 1.46 5.42
CA PRO A 40 -27.64 1.27 4.53
C PRO A 40 -28.00 0.77 3.12
N LEU A 41 -29.21 0.23 2.92
CA LEU A 41 -29.69 -0.23 1.61
C LEU A 41 -30.42 0.86 0.82
N SER A 42 -30.82 1.96 1.45
CA SER A 42 -31.66 2.99 0.83
C SER A 42 -31.01 3.60 -0.42
N LEU A 43 -29.67 3.74 -0.45
CA LEU A 43 -28.94 4.21 -1.63
C LEU A 43 -29.15 3.30 -2.83
N TYR A 44 -29.10 1.98 -2.64
CA TYR A 44 -29.27 0.99 -3.71
C TYR A 44 -30.73 0.92 -4.18
N VAL A 45 -31.68 1.01 -3.25
CA VAL A 45 -33.11 1.06 -3.58
C VAL A 45 -33.43 2.29 -4.43
N TRP A 46 -33.04 3.47 -3.97
CA TRP A 46 -33.25 4.72 -4.71
C TRP A 46 -32.53 4.72 -6.06
N SER A 47 -31.28 4.22 -6.12
CA SER A 47 -30.54 4.11 -7.38
C SER A 47 -31.21 3.14 -8.37
N GLY A 48 -31.81 2.05 -7.87
CA GLY A 48 -32.58 1.11 -8.68
C GLY A 48 -33.86 1.71 -9.26
N GLU A 49 -34.64 2.41 -8.45
CA GLU A 49 -35.85 3.11 -8.93
C GLU A 49 -35.52 4.20 -9.96
N LEU A 50 -34.41 4.92 -9.74
CA LEU A 50 -33.92 5.93 -10.66
C LEU A 50 -33.46 5.29 -11.98
N PHE A 51 -32.75 4.17 -11.90
CA PHE A 51 -32.30 3.40 -13.06
C PHE A 51 -33.49 2.95 -13.92
N GLU A 52 -34.49 2.29 -13.33
CA GLU A 52 -35.68 1.85 -14.05
C GLU A 52 -36.45 3.02 -14.68
N SER A 53 -36.57 4.14 -13.95
CA SER A 53 -37.22 5.34 -14.48
C SER A 53 -36.47 5.93 -15.69
N LEU A 54 -35.14 5.98 -15.64
CA LEU A 54 -34.31 6.43 -16.77
C LEU A 54 -34.41 5.48 -17.97
N LYS A 55 -34.48 4.17 -17.73
CA LYS A 55 -34.71 3.16 -18.78
C LYS A 55 -36.07 3.35 -19.48
N VAL A 56 -37.13 3.67 -18.73
CA VAL A 56 -38.47 3.99 -19.28
C VAL A 56 -38.44 5.24 -20.17
N LEU A 57 -37.55 6.20 -19.90
CA LEU A 57 -37.34 7.38 -20.75
C LEU A 57 -36.53 7.07 -22.03
N GLY A 58 -36.17 5.80 -22.26
CA GLY A 58 -35.48 5.35 -23.46
C GLY A 58 -33.95 5.39 -23.39
N LEU A 59 -33.37 5.67 -22.22
CA LEU A 59 -31.91 5.63 -22.07
C LEU A 59 -31.38 4.20 -22.18
N THR A 60 -30.19 4.05 -22.76
CA THR A 60 -29.44 2.79 -22.68
C THR A 60 -29.02 2.52 -21.23
N GLU A 61 -28.66 1.27 -20.93
CA GLU A 61 -28.20 0.90 -19.58
C GLU A 61 -26.96 1.71 -19.18
N PHE A 62 -26.01 1.87 -20.11
CA PHE A 62 -24.82 2.68 -19.91
C PHE A 62 -25.14 4.14 -19.58
N GLU A 63 -26.02 4.77 -20.36
CA GLU A 63 -26.40 6.17 -20.15
C GLU A 63 -27.13 6.37 -18.82
N ALA A 64 -28.01 5.45 -18.43
CA ALA A 64 -28.70 5.50 -17.15
C ALA A 64 -27.71 5.41 -15.98
N LYS A 65 -26.81 4.42 -16.00
CA LYS A 65 -25.76 4.25 -14.98
C LYS A 65 -24.84 5.47 -14.88
N ARG A 66 -24.43 6.02 -16.02
CA ARG A 66 -23.58 7.21 -16.07
C ARG A 66 -24.29 8.42 -15.45
N LYS A 67 -25.57 8.66 -15.76
CA LYS A 67 -26.33 9.77 -15.16
C LYS A 67 -26.47 9.64 -13.65
N ILE A 68 -26.74 8.42 -13.15
CA ILE A 68 -26.79 8.16 -11.71
C ILE A 68 -25.42 8.46 -11.07
N ALA A 69 -24.33 7.94 -11.65
CA ALA A 69 -22.98 8.19 -11.16
C ALA A 69 -22.59 9.69 -11.17
N GLU A 70 -23.04 10.46 -12.16
CA GLU A 70 -22.86 11.91 -12.22
C GLU A 70 -23.58 12.61 -11.05
N VAL A 71 -24.81 12.20 -10.73
CA VAL A 71 -25.58 12.70 -9.58
C VAL A 71 -24.94 12.34 -8.25
N LEU A 72 -24.43 11.11 -8.12
CA LEU A 72 -23.64 10.66 -6.97
C LEU A 72 -22.26 11.33 -6.91
N ARG A 73 -21.91 12.13 -7.93
CA ARG A 73 -20.61 12.79 -8.11
C ARG A 73 -19.42 11.83 -8.23
N VAL A 74 -19.67 10.56 -8.51
CA VAL A 74 -18.63 9.52 -8.67
C VAL A 74 -17.69 9.86 -9.84
N THR A 75 -18.23 10.43 -10.91
CA THR A 75 -17.46 10.78 -12.12
C THR A 75 -16.75 12.13 -12.05
N SER A 76 -17.11 12.98 -11.08
CA SER A 76 -16.63 14.37 -11.00
C SER A 76 -15.84 14.70 -9.74
N ASP A 77 -16.13 14.03 -8.61
CA ASP A 77 -15.36 14.19 -7.38
C ASP A 77 -14.04 13.41 -7.51
N PRO A 78 -12.88 14.06 -7.47
CA PRO A 78 -11.64 13.37 -7.75
C PRO A 78 -11.22 12.40 -6.64
N CYS A 79 -11.94 12.34 -5.50
CA CYS A 79 -11.74 11.34 -4.46
C CYS A 79 -11.93 9.89 -4.98
N TRP A 80 -12.85 9.66 -5.92
CA TRP A 80 -13.12 8.34 -6.50
C TRP A 80 -12.01 7.88 -7.44
N SER A 81 -11.43 8.84 -8.18
CA SER A 81 -10.28 8.60 -9.07
C SER A 81 -8.92 8.67 -8.34
N ALA A 82 -8.94 8.86 -7.01
CA ALA A 82 -7.77 9.04 -6.16
C ALA A 82 -6.83 10.19 -6.63
N LYS A 83 -7.43 11.31 -7.06
CA LYS A 83 -6.73 12.52 -7.57
C LYS A 83 -6.73 13.72 -6.60
N THR A 84 -7.61 13.79 -5.59
CA THR A 84 -7.69 14.93 -4.63
C THR A 84 -7.58 14.50 -3.17
N ARG A 85 -7.12 15.43 -2.30
CA ARG A 85 -6.97 15.24 -0.83
C ARG A 85 -6.07 14.06 -0.45
N ILE A 86 -5.11 13.79 -1.32
CA ILE A 86 -4.17 12.70 -1.19
C ILE A 86 -3.20 13.03 -0.04
N PRO A 87 -2.92 12.10 0.90
CA PRO A 87 -1.70 12.16 1.69
C PRO A 87 -0.51 12.43 0.77
N LEU A 88 0.57 13.07 1.22
CA LEU A 88 1.77 13.36 0.40
C LEU A 88 2.33 12.13 -0.36
N ARG A 89 1.91 10.92 0.04
CA ARG A 89 2.25 9.61 -0.50
C ARG A 89 1.35 9.06 -1.61
N GLY A 90 0.13 9.56 -1.82
CA GLY A 90 -0.77 8.92 -2.82
C GLY A 90 -1.90 8.08 -2.25
N SER A 91 -1.80 7.65 -0.99
CA SER A 91 -2.64 6.57 -0.41
C SER A 91 -2.62 6.58 1.13
N THR A 92 -3.65 6.01 1.77
CA THR A 92 -3.61 5.72 3.23
C THR A 92 -2.68 4.56 3.54
N ALA A 93 -2.35 4.35 4.82
CA ALA A 93 -1.43 3.29 5.23
C ALA A 93 -1.93 1.90 4.82
N ARG A 94 -3.22 1.57 5.05
CA ARG A 94 -3.77 0.28 4.65
C ARG A 94 -3.61 -0.03 3.16
N HIS A 95 -3.94 0.90 2.27
CA HIS A 95 -3.82 0.68 0.82
C HIS A 95 -2.36 0.47 0.40
N ARG A 96 -1.44 1.27 0.94
CA ARG A 96 -0.01 1.15 0.67
C ARG A 96 0.55 -0.18 1.16
N VAL A 97 0.20 -0.61 2.37
CA VAL A 97 0.64 -1.88 2.94
C VAL A 97 0.12 -3.05 2.11
N ILE A 98 -1.17 -3.06 1.76
CA ILE A 98 -1.76 -4.07 0.87
C ILE A 98 -0.98 -4.14 -0.44
N ALA A 99 -0.70 -2.99 -1.07
CA ALA A 99 0.03 -2.94 -2.33
C ALA A 99 1.48 -3.46 -2.21
N ARG A 100 2.21 -3.10 -1.14
CA ARG A 100 3.57 -3.59 -0.89
C ARG A 100 3.59 -5.10 -0.64
N LEU A 101 2.68 -5.60 0.19
CA LEU A 101 2.58 -7.04 0.45
C LEU A 101 2.12 -7.82 -0.79
N ALA A 102 1.28 -7.25 -1.65
CA ALA A 102 0.95 -7.84 -2.96
C ALA A 102 2.18 -7.88 -3.87
N ARG A 103 2.99 -6.82 -3.91
CA ARG A 103 4.29 -6.79 -4.61
C ARG A 103 5.22 -7.92 -4.15
N GLU A 104 5.16 -8.27 -2.87
CA GLU A 104 5.89 -9.39 -2.25
C GLU A 104 5.24 -10.78 -2.37
N ARG A 105 4.17 -10.93 -3.17
CA ARG A 105 3.40 -12.19 -3.29
C ARG A 105 2.81 -12.71 -1.97
N ARG A 106 2.61 -11.84 -0.97
CA ARG A 106 1.88 -12.18 0.26
C ARG A 106 0.36 -12.17 0.06
N TRP A 107 -0.12 -11.51 -0.99
CA TRP A 107 -1.53 -11.50 -1.37
C TRP A 107 -1.69 -12.14 -2.75
N HIS A 108 -2.47 -13.22 -2.82
CA HIS A 108 -2.75 -13.91 -4.07
C HIS A 108 -3.67 -13.09 -4.98
N SER A 109 -4.71 -12.49 -4.40
CA SER A 109 -5.61 -11.57 -5.09
C SER A 109 -6.17 -10.55 -4.11
N ILE A 110 -6.74 -9.48 -4.64
CA ILE A 110 -7.39 -8.43 -3.88
C ILE A 110 -8.84 -8.33 -4.35
N TRP A 111 -9.78 -8.34 -3.41
CA TRP A 111 -11.21 -8.17 -3.70
C TRP A 111 -11.67 -6.86 -3.10
N SER A 112 -12.22 -5.99 -3.94
CA SER A 112 -12.69 -4.67 -3.52
C SER A 112 -14.12 -4.44 -3.99
N LEU A 113 -15.00 -4.18 -3.03
CA LEU A 113 -16.39 -3.83 -3.28
C LEU A 113 -16.57 -2.32 -3.54
N ASN A 114 -15.47 -1.57 -3.53
CA ASN A 114 -15.50 -0.12 -3.71
C ASN A 114 -15.45 0.25 -5.19
N TRP A 115 -16.25 1.25 -5.56
CA TRP A 115 -16.20 1.85 -6.90
C TRP A 115 -14.96 2.72 -7.16
N ASP A 116 -14.23 3.10 -6.11
CA ASP A 116 -13.00 3.88 -6.25
C ASP A 116 -11.83 3.06 -6.80
N VAL A 117 -10.74 3.75 -7.15
CA VAL A 117 -9.50 3.15 -7.66
C VAL A 117 -8.28 3.33 -6.74
N TRP A 118 -8.48 3.46 -5.43
CA TRP A 118 -7.38 3.72 -4.48
C TRP A 118 -6.38 2.55 -4.40
N LEU A 119 -6.85 1.31 -4.49
CA LEU A 119 -5.99 0.11 -4.50
C LEU A 119 -5.12 0.05 -5.76
N GLU A 120 -5.72 0.34 -6.92
CA GLU A 120 -5.01 0.41 -8.20
C GLU A 120 -3.95 1.51 -8.20
N ARG A 121 -4.26 2.70 -7.64
CA ARG A 121 -3.27 3.76 -7.47
C ARG A 121 -2.18 3.36 -6.48
N ALA A 122 -2.51 2.66 -5.40
CA ALA A 122 -1.52 2.17 -4.44
C ALA A 122 -0.59 1.14 -5.09
N LEU A 123 -1.11 0.18 -5.87
CA LEU A 123 -0.34 -0.78 -6.65
C LEU A 123 0.62 -0.08 -7.63
N ALA A 124 0.11 0.90 -8.40
CA ALA A 124 0.94 1.70 -9.29
C ALA A 124 2.04 2.48 -8.54
N SER A 125 1.73 3.00 -7.34
CA SER A 125 2.68 3.77 -6.53
C SER A 125 3.86 2.94 -6.01
N VAL A 126 3.66 1.64 -5.83
CA VAL A 126 4.69 0.69 -5.34
C VAL A 126 5.41 -0.05 -6.47
N GLY A 127 5.14 0.30 -7.74
CA GLY A 127 5.82 -0.30 -8.89
C GLY A 127 5.10 -1.47 -9.56
N VAL A 128 3.83 -1.72 -9.19
CA VAL A 128 2.98 -2.73 -9.84
C VAL A 128 2.13 -2.04 -10.90
N GLU A 129 2.41 -2.30 -12.17
CA GLU A 129 1.82 -1.57 -13.29
C GLU A 129 0.59 -2.28 -13.87
N HIS A 130 -0.28 -1.54 -14.55
CA HIS A 130 -1.44 -2.17 -15.19
C HIS A 130 -1.00 -3.02 -16.39
N TYR A 131 -1.44 -4.29 -16.44
CA TYR A 131 -0.98 -5.30 -17.41
C TYR A 131 -1.09 -4.84 -18.87
N LYS A 132 -2.17 -4.12 -19.23
CA LYS A 132 -2.42 -3.69 -20.63
C LYS A 132 -1.46 -2.61 -21.14
N ASN A 133 -0.76 -1.87 -20.25
CA ASN A 133 -0.11 -0.63 -20.66
C ASN A 133 1.36 -0.77 -21.06
N ASN A 134 2.06 -1.88 -20.75
CA ASN A 134 3.54 -1.81 -20.77
C ASN A 134 4.32 -3.11 -21.05
N ARG A 135 3.71 -4.18 -21.58
CA ARG A 135 4.42 -5.48 -21.73
C ARG A 135 5.72 -5.40 -22.56
N ASN A 136 5.80 -4.49 -23.53
CA ASN A 136 6.89 -4.42 -24.51
C ASN A 136 8.00 -3.37 -24.21
N SER A 137 7.83 -2.53 -23.19
CA SER A 137 8.72 -1.38 -22.91
C SER A 137 9.49 -1.48 -21.59
N SER A 138 9.18 -2.50 -20.78
CA SER A 138 9.55 -2.47 -19.37
C SER A 138 10.80 -3.30 -19.06
N ALA A 139 11.75 -2.71 -18.32
CA ALA A 139 12.98 -3.39 -17.90
C ALA A 139 12.70 -4.73 -17.18
N THR A 140 13.51 -5.75 -17.42
CA THR A 140 13.32 -7.06 -16.78
C THR A 140 13.47 -6.94 -15.26
N LEU A 141 12.45 -7.39 -14.51
CA LEU A 141 12.49 -7.49 -13.05
C LEU A 141 12.64 -8.97 -12.64
N PRO A 142 13.13 -9.25 -11.41
CA PRO A 142 13.25 -10.63 -10.92
C PRO A 142 11.94 -11.41 -11.03
N GLN A 143 12.01 -12.68 -11.43
CA GLN A 143 10.83 -13.52 -11.68
C GLN A 143 9.95 -13.69 -10.44
N GLY A 144 10.51 -13.54 -9.24
CA GLY A 144 9.81 -13.59 -7.97
C GLY A 144 8.85 -12.41 -7.72
N TRP A 145 9.00 -11.31 -8.44
CA TRP A 145 8.28 -10.07 -8.14
C TRP A 145 6.96 -9.99 -8.88
N ILE A 146 5.90 -9.53 -8.20
CA ILE A 146 4.67 -9.13 -8.88
C ILE A 146 4.92 -7.82 -9.59
N ARG A 147 4.90 -7.85 -10.92
CA ARG A 147 5.15 -6.71 -11.79
C ARG A 147 3.86 -6.02 -12.20
N TRP A 148 2.81 -6.80 -12.40
CA TRP A 148 1.59 -6.34 -13.02
C TRP A 148 0.41 -6.48 -12.08
N TYR A 149 -0.61 -5.65 -12.30
CA TYR A 149 -1.95 -5.94 -11.85
C TYR A 149 -2.93 -5.93 -13.03
N GLU A 150 -3.97 -6.74 -12.92
CA GLU A 150 -5.13 -6.71 -13.83
C GLU A 150 -6.39 -6.53 -12.99
N SER A 151 -7.22 -5.55 -13.34
CA SER A 151 -8.52 -5.34 -12.68
C SER A 151 -9.58 -6.16 -13.41
N TRP A 152 -10.21 -7.08 -12.68
CA TRP A 152 -11.39 -7.79 -13.14
C TRP A 152 -12.66 -7.03 -12.78
N VAL A 153 -13.57 -6.89 -13.74
CA VAL A 153 -14.94 -6.43 -13.55
C VAL A 153 -15.87 -7.41 -14.27
N PRO A 154 -17.16 -7.53 -13.88
CA PRO A 154 -18.09 -8.51 -14.46
C PRO A 154 -18.17 -8.58 -15.99
N SER A 155 -17.95 -7.46 -16.71
CA SER A 155 -17.94 -7.44 -18.18
C SER A 155 -16.66 -7.96 -18.83
N LYS A 156 -15.60 -8.19 -18.04
CA LYS A 156 -14.27 -8.57 -18.53
C LYS A 156 -13.93 -10.00 -18.11
N VAL A 157 -13.30 -10.72 -19.02
CA VAL A 157 -12.62 -11.99 -18.71
C VAL A 157 -11.17 -11.68 -18.40
N ILE A 158 -10.63 -12.23 -17.30
CA ILE A 158 -9.21 -12.13 -16.97
C ILE A 158 -8.41 -12.83 -18.07
N GLN A 159 -7.47 -12.11 -18.69
CA GLN A 159 -6.77 -12.62 -19.86
C GLN A 159 -5.40 -13.22 -19.52
N THR A 160 -4.86 -12.92 -18.34
CA THR A 160 -3.49 -13.30 -17.98
C THR A 160 -3.39 -14.61 -17.18
N THR A 161 -2.38 -15.42 -17.50
CA THR A 161 -1.89 -16.54 -16.69
C THR A 161 -0.49 -16.25 -16.12
N ASP A 162 -0.04 -15.00 -16.21
CA ASP A 162 1.30 -14.59 -15.81
C ASP A 162 1.49 -14.63 -14.29
N GLN A 163 2.55 -15.33 -13.84
CA GLN A 163 2.87 -15.49 -12.41
C GLN A 163 3.37 -14.19 -11.75
N GLN A 164 3.69 -13.16 -12.53
CA GLN A 164 4.04 -11.83 -12.02
C GLN A 164 2.84 -10.88 -11.99
N THR A 165 1.61 -11.37 -12.14
CA THR A 165 0.40 -10.57 -12.10
C THR A 165 -0.45 -10.85 -10.87
N VAL A 166 -0.86 -9.80 -10.15
CA VAL A 166 -1.90 -9.88 -9.12
C VAL A 166 -3.25 -9.42 -9.68
N ILE A 167 -4.33 -10.09 -9.33
CA ILE A 167 -5.67 -9.73 -9.79
C ILE A 167 -6.39 -8.87 -8.74
N VAL A 168 -6.99 -7.78 -9.18
CA VAL A 168 -7.89 -6.94 -8.39
C VAL A 168 -9.33 -7.18 -8.85
N TYR A 169 -10.10 -7.94 -8.09
CA TYR A 169 -11.50 -8.22 -8.37
C TYR A 169 -12.39 -7.06 -7.90
N LYS A 170 -13.13 -6.47 -8.84
CA LYS A 170 -14.08 -5.37 -8.64
C LYS A 170 -15.49 -5.83 -9.09
N PRO A 171 -16.17 -6.71 -8.32
CA PRO A 171 -17.49 -7.23 -8.69
C PRO A 171 -18.55 -6.15 -8.86
N HIS A 172 -18.40 -5.00 -8.18
CA HIS A 172 -19.31 -3.85 -8.32
C HIS A 172 -18.94 -2.93 -9.50
N GLY A 173 -17.89 -3.24 -10.25
CA GLY A 173 -17.27 -2.30 -11.17
C GLY A 173 -16.48 -1.21 -10.46
N CYS A 174 -16.00 -0.22 -11.23
CA CYS A 174 -15.33 0.96 -10.70
C CYS A 174 -15.58 2.21 -11.56
N VAL A 175 -15.16 3.36 -11.06
CA VAL A 175 -15.27 4.64 -11.77
C VAL A 175 -14.53 4.61 -13.11
N ASP A 176 -13.34 3.99 -13.17
CA ASP A 176 -12.56 3.91 -14.40
C ASP A 176 -13.27 3.02 -15.44
N SER A 177 -13.84 1.86 -15.05
CA SER A 177 -14.61 1.01 -15.98
C SER A 177 -15.89 1.68 -16.48
N LEU A 178 -16.53 2.50 -15.65
CA LEU A 178 -17.68 3.30 -16.07
C LEU A 178 -17.25 4.36 -17.11
N LEU A 179 -16.14 5.05 -16.88
CA LEU A 179 -15.66 6.11 -17.76
C LEU A 179 -15.09 5.59 -19.09
N ASP A 180 -14.49 4.40 -19.09
CA ASP A 180 -13.97 3.72 -20.28
C ASP A 180 -15.08 3.20 -21.22
N GLY A 181 -16.34 3.31 -20.82
CA GLY A 181 -17.48 2.88 -21.64
C GLY A 181 -17.87 1.41 -21.46
N ASP A 182 -17.21 0.67 -20.55
CA ASP A 182 -17.52 -0.74 -20.27
C ASP A 182 -18.86 -0.91 -19.51
N GLY A 183 -19.43 0.19 -18.99
CA GLY A 183 -20.74 0.24 -18.34
C GLY A 183 -20.87 -0.59 -17.06
N THR A 184 -19.77 -1.17 -16.58
CA THR A 184 -19.76 -1.99 -15.39
C THR A 184 -19.67 -1.09 -14.17
N PHE A 185 -20.84 -0.80 -13.63
CA PHE A 185 -21.05 0.01 -12.43
C PHE A 185 -22.35 -0.48 -11.82
N VAL A 186 -22.21 -1.38 -10.85
CA VAL A 186 -23.35 -2.12 -10.32
C VAL A 186 -24.04 -1.28 -9.26
N LEU A 187 -25.32 -1.00 -9.46
CA LEU A 187 -26.10 -0.04 -8.68
C LEU A 187 -27.31 -0.65 -7.97
N THR A 188 -27.74 -1.86 -8.35
CA THR A 188 -28.89 -2.55 -7.75
C THR A 188 -28.52 -3.89 -7.13
N GLN A 189 -29.36 -4.38 -6.21
CA GLN A 189 -29.17 -5.69 -5.57
C GLN A 189 -29.28 -6.84 -6.57
N GLU A 190 -30.19 -6.74 -7.54
CA GLU A 190 -30.42 -7.75 -8.57
C GLU A 190 -29.22 -7.86 -9.52
N GLU A 191 -28.65 -6.73 -9.91
CA GLU A 191 -27.42 -6.72 -10.71
C GLU A 191 -26.25 -7.37 -9.96
N LEU A 192 -26.11 -7.11 -8.66
CA LEU A 192 -25.05 -7.68 -7.82
C LEU A 192 -25.15 -9.20 -7.71
N ALA A 193 -26.33 -9.73 -7.43
CA ALA A 193 -26.54 -11.17 -7.32
C ALA A 193 -26.19 -11.87 -8.64
N ARG A 194 -26.65 -11.30 -9.75
CA ARG A 194 -26.39 -11.80 -11.10
C ARG A 194 -24.89 -11.80 -11.45
N CYS A 195 -24.15 -10.77 -11.02
CA CYS A 195 -22.72 -10.65 -11.30
C CYS A 195 -21.87 -11.79 -10.71
N LEU A 196 -22.32 -12.54 -9.71
CA LEU A 196 -21.57 -13.73 -9.24
C LEU A 196 -22.08 -15.04 -9.85
N THR A 197 -23.38 -15.14 -10.11
CA THR A 197 -24.00 -16.39 -10.57
C THR A 197 -23.92 -16.61 -12.07
N GLU A 198 -23.80 -15.54 -12.86
CA GLU A 198 -23.80 -15.59 -14.33
C GLU A 198 -22.42 -15.30 -14.93
N GLN A 199 -21.36 -15.77 -14.27
CA GLN A 199 -20.00 -15.57 -14.74
C GLN A 199 -19.57 -16.65 -15.74
N PRO A 200 -18.71 -16.32 -16.71
CA PRO A 200 -18.10 -17.33 -17.57
C PRO A 200 -17.42 -18.41 -16.71
N PRO A 201 -17.54 -19.71 -17.03
CA PRO A 201 -17.04 -20.79 -16.18
C PRO A 201 -15.57 -20.65 -15.78
N LEU A 202 -14.73 -20.06 -16.65
CA LEU A 202 -13.32 -19.78 -16.35
C LEU A 202 -13.15 -18.81 -15.18
N VAL A 203 -13.93 -17.73 -15.17
CA VAL A 203 -13.89 -16.69 -14.13
C VAL A 203 -14.47 -17.26 -12.84
N GLU A 204 -15.62 -17.93 -12.94
CA GLU A 204 -16.25 -18.63 -11.80
C GLU A 204 -15.28 -19.61 -11.14
N ASN A 205 -14.66 -20.51 -11.92
CA ASN A 205 -13.69 -21.47 -11.41
C ASN A 205 -12.47 -20.79 -10.77
N SER A 206 -11.98 -19.69 -11.35
CA SER A 206 -10.86 -18.92 -10.80
C SER A 206 -11.21 -18.28 -9.45
N MET A 207 -12.40 -17.71 -9.33
CA MET A 207 -12.90 -17.14 -8.07
C MET A 207 -13.10 -18.24 -7.02
N LYS A 208 -13.71 -19.38 -7.40
CA LYS A 208 -13.88 -20.54 -6.52
C LYS A 208 -12.54 -21.05 -6.01
N LEU A 209 -11.56 -21.25 -6.90
CA LEU A 209 -10.22 -21.71 -6.56
C LEU A 209 -9.52 -20.74 -5.58
N CYS A 210 -9.63 -19.44 -5.83
CA CYS A 210 -9.03 -18.42 -4.99
C CYS A 210 -9.50 -18.56 -3.52
N PHE A 211 -10.80 -18.70 -3.29
CA PHE A 211 -11.36 -18.73 -1.94
C PHE A 211 -11.37 -20.09 -1.26
N THR A 212 -11.24 -21.18 -2.03
CA THR A 212 -11.09 -22.52 -1.45
C THR A 212 -9.65 -22.85 -1.08
N GLN A 213 -8.64 -22.20 -1.70
CA GLN A 213 -7.23 -22.52 -1.47
C GLN A 213 -6.47 -21.51 -0.61
N HIS A 214 -7.04 -20.34 -0.32
CA HIS A 214 -6.34 -19.27 0.39
C HIS A 214 -7.12 -18.76 1.61
N SER A 215 -6.38 -18.30 2.62
CA SER A 215 -6.95 -17.55 3.74
C SER A 215 -7.54 -16.21 3.26
N LEU A 216 -8.55 -15.73 3.96
CA LEU A 216 -9.22 -14.46 3.66
C LEU A 216 -8.97 -13.44 4.77
N ILE A 217 -8.57 -12.24 4.36
CA ILE A 217 -8.56 -11.06 5.23
C ILE A 217 -9.68 -10.14 4.74
N ALA A 218 -10.73 -9.98 5.53
CA ALA A 218 -11.82 -9.05 5.30
C ALA A 218 -11.55 -7.76 6.07
N THR A 219 -11.52 -6.61 5.40
CA THR A 219 -11.27 -5.32 6.07
C THR A 219 -12.23 -4.25 5.60
N GLY A 220 -12.80 -3.48 6.55
CA GLY A 220 -13.77 -2.41 6.26
C GLY A 220 -15.02 -2.89 5.51
N TRP A 221 -15.31 -4.19 5.59
CA TRP A 221 -16.43 -4.84 4.92
C TRP A 221 -17.39 -5.34 5.98
N SER A 222 -18.57 -4.72 6.08
CA SER A 222 -19.63 -5.11 7.02
C SER A 222 -20.25 -6.49 6.73
N ALA A 223 -19.83 -7.18 5.68
CA ALA A 223 -20.44 -8.43 5.24
C ALA A 223 -21.97 -8.30 5.10
N SER A 224 -22.44 -7.19 4.55
CA SER A 224 -23.87 -6.86 4.42
C SER A 224 -24.52 -7.57 3.24
N GLU A 225 -23.73 -8.04 2.28
CA GLU A 225 -24.12 -8.53 0.97
C GLU A 225 -24.54 -10.00 1.06
N PRO A 226 -25.84 -10.33 1.00
CA PRO A 226 -26.30 -11.71 1.18
C PRO A 226 -25.78 -12.64 0.09
N TYR A 227 -25.61 -12.12 -1.12
CA TYR A 227 -25.12 -12.89 -2.26
C TYR A 227 -23.66 -13.33 -2.09
N LEU A 228 -22.80 -12.51 -1.48
CA LEU A 228 -21.43 -12.91 -1.13
C LEU A 228 -21.42 -13.90 0.04
N GLN A 229 -22.25 -13.69 1.06
CA GLN A 229 -22.38 -14.64 2.18
C GLN A 229 -22.73 -16.04 1.66
N GLU A 230 -23.74 -16.13 0.79
CA GLU A 230 -24.17 -17.38 0.17
C GLU A 230 -23.05 -18.02 -0.66
N PHE A 231 -22.37 -17.22 -1.48
CA PHE A 231 -21.22 -17.68 -2.25
C PHE A 231 -20.14 -18.31 -1.34
N PHE A 232 -19.77 -17.65 -0.25
CA PHE A 232 -18.79 -18.21 0.70
C PHE A 232 -19.29 -19.48 1.40
N SER A 233 -20.56 -19.53 1.80
CA SER A 233 -21.18 -20.71 2.40
C SER A 233 -21.16 -21.92 1.45
N GLN A 234 -21.40 -21.71 0.16
CA GLN A 234 -21.35 -22.77 -0.86
C GLN A 234 -19.93 -23.32 -1.09
N LEU A 235 -18.89 -22.52 -0.82
CA LEU A 235 -17.49 -22.95 -0.96
C LEU A 235 -16.96 -23.73 0.23
N LYS A 236 -17.65 -23.70 1.38
CA LYS A 236 -17.25 -24.39 2.60
C LYS A 236 -16.85 -25.87 2.37
N PRO A 237 -17.62 -26.70 1.65
CA PRO A 237 -17.27 -28.12 1.45
C PRO A 237 -15.99 -28.35 0.62
N PHE A 238 -15.56 -27.35 -0.14
CA PHE A 238 -14.42 -27.44 -1.06
C PHE A 238 -13.17 -26.76 -0.51
N ARG A 239 -13.24 -26.17 0.68
CA ARG A 239 -12.18 -25.39 1.28
C ARG A 239 -11.01 -26.29 1.72
N SER A 240 -9.79 -25.86 1.42
CA SER A 240 -8.57 -26.57 1.75
C SER A 240 -8.28 -26.50 3.24
N ALA A 241 -7.67 -27.57 3.79
CA ALA A 241 -7.24 -27.57 5.18
C ALA A 241 -6.21 -26.44 5.43
N GLY A 242 -6.37 -25.74 6.55
CA GLY A 242 -5.44 -24.67 6.97
C GLY A 242 -5.75 -23.27 6.44
N THR A 243 -6.75 -23.08 5.58
CA THR A 243 -7.23 -21.72 5.26
C THR A 243 -7.95 -21.11 6.46
N SER A 244 -7.71 -19.83 6.72
CA SER A 244 -8.25 -19.09 7.86
C SER A 244 -8.99 -17.81 7.42
N LEU A 245 -9.82 -17.28 8.31
CA LEU A 245 -10.45 -15.97 8.17
C LEU A 245 -9.88 -14.99 9.19
N THR A 246 -9.59 -13.76 8.76
CA THR A 246 -9.34 -12.63 9.66
C THR A 246 -10.21 -11.45 9.22
N VAL A 247 -11.00 -10.91 10.13
CA VAL A 247 -11.87 -9.74 9.95
C VAL A 247 -11.21 -8.59 10.70
N ILE A 248 -10.85 -7.52 9.99
CA ILE A 248 -10.29 -6.28 10.53
C ILE A 248 -11.35 -5.18 10.36
N ASP A 249 -12.18 -5.00 11.38
CA ASP A 249 -13.32 -4.07 11.33
C ASP A 249 -13.58 -3.45 12.72
N PRO A 250 -13.65 -2.11 12.86
CA PRO A 250 -14.01 -1.48 14.12
C PRO A 250 -15.44 -1.78 14.57
N PHE A 251 -16.33 -2.11 13.64
CA PHE A 251 -17.73 -2.44 13.90
C PHE A 251 -18.10 -3.80 13.28
N PRO A 252 -17.59 -4.92 13.82
CA PRO A 252 -17.94 -6.23 13.32
C PRO A 252 -19.46 -6.44 13.28
N ASN A 253 -19.98 -6.88 12.14
CA ASN A 253 -21.36 -7.23 11.96
C ASN A 253 -21.60 -8.65 12.47
N ASP A 254 -22.26 -8.77 13.62
CA ASP A 254 -22.54 -10.04 14.28
C ASP A 254 -23.35 -11.02 13.43
N LYS A 255 -24.08 -10.56 12.41
CA LYS A 255 -24.82 -11.43 11.47
C LYS A 255 -23.97 -11.78 10.26
N GLY A 256 -23.45 -10.76 9.57
CA GLY A 256 -22.68 -10.93 8.34
C GLY A 256 -21.36 -11.66 8.55
N HIS A 257 -20.56 -11.20 9.51
CA HIS A 257 -19.27 -11.83 9.83
C HIS A 257 -19.45 -13.19 10.51
N ALA A 258 -20.57 -13.45 11.21
CA ALA A 258 -20.84 -14.79 11.73
C ALA A 258 -21.00 -15.83 10.60
N LYS A 259 -21.73 -15.50 9.54
CA LYS A 259 -21.84 -16.39 8.37
C LYS A 259 -20.49 -16.62 7.68
N LEU A 260 -19.67 -15.58 7.56
CA LEU A 260 -18.32 -15.74 7.01
C LEU A 260 -17.45 -16.64 7.89
N ARG A 261 -17.50 -16.47 9.21
CA ARG A 261 -16.80 -17.35 10.15
C ARG A 261 -17.25 -18.79 10.03
N GLU A 262 -18.56 -19.03 9.92
CA GLU A 262 -19.11 -20.36 9.68
C GLU A 262 -18.64 -20.95 8.34
N ALA A 263 -18.54 -20.13 7.29
CA ALA A 263 -18.03 -20.55 5.98
C ALA A 263 -16.53 -20.92 6.01
N TYR A 264 -15.76 -20.39 6.97
CA TYR A 264 -14.33 -20.64 7.16
C TYR A 264 -14.02 -21.56 8.35
N ASP A 265 -15.04 -22.11 9.03
CA ASP A 265 -14.90 -22.92 10.25
C ASP A 265 -14.00 -22.29 11.33
N CYS A 266 -14.10 -20.96 11.50
CA CYS A 266 -13.28 -20.20 12.44
C CYS A 266 -14.08 -19.72 13.67
N GLU A 267 -13.49 -19.84 14.85
CA GLU A 267 -14.04 -19.26 16.08
C GLU A 267 -13.87 -17.73 16.13
N ILE A 268 -14.72 -17.04 16.92
CA ILE A 268 -14.68 -15.56 17.05
C ILE A 268 -13.30 -15.06 17.44
N VAL A 269 -12.69 -15.67 18.45
CA VAL A 269 -11.40 -15.24 19.02
C VAL A 269 -10.26 -15.36 18.00
N GLN A 270 -10.40 -16.28 17.05
CA GLN A 270 -9.39 -16.54 16.02
C GLN A 270 -9.58 -15.66 14.78
N ALA A 271 -10.80 -15.14 14.57
CA ALA A 271 -11.17 -14.46 13.34
C ALA A 271 -11.31 -12.95 13.46
N ILE A 272 -11.63 -12.39 14.63
CA ILE A 272 -11.96 -10.95 14.73
C ILE A 272 -10.81 -10.15 15.33
N CYS A 273 -10.28 -9.22 14.53
CA CYS A 273 -9.44 -8.11 14.96
C CYS A 273 -10.30 -6.84 14.96
N LYS A 274 -10.61 -6.30 16.14
CA LYS A 274 -11.45 -5.10 16.29
C LYS A 274 -10.56 -3.88 16.59
N PRO A 275 -10.11 -3.12 15.57
CA PRO A 275 -9.48 -1.83 15.80
C PRO A 275 -10.47 -0.81 16.37
N GLU A 276 -9.94 0.27 16.94
CA GLU A 276 -10.74 1.45 17.27
C GLU A 276 -11.13 2.22 16.00
N ALA A 277 -12.26 2.92 16.03
CA ALA A 277 -12.75 3.64 14.85
C ALA A 277 -11.93 4.92 14.58
N ASP A 278 -11.67 5.69 15.62
CA ASP A 278 -11.01 7.00 15.54
C ASP A 278 -9.76 7.12 16.41
N GLU A 279 -9.51 6.12 17.26
CA GLU A 279 -8.40 6.07 18.20
C GLU A 279 -7.40 4.96 17.82
N PHE A 280 -6.32 4.85 18.57
CA PHE A 280 -5.35 3.79 18.37
C PHE A 280 -5.83 2.49 19.05
N PRO A 281 -5.63 1.30 18.45
CA PRO A 281 -5.17 1.08 17.07
C PRO A 281 -6.35 1.23 16.12
N ASN A 282 -6.28 2.16 15.16
CA ASN A 282 -7.25 2.17 14.07
C ASN A 282 -6.84 1.19 12.95
N THR A 283 -7.67 1.05 11.91
CA THR A 283 -7.37 0.14 10.79
C THR A 283 -6.02 0.44 10.13
N ASP A 284 -5.65 1.71 9.93
CA ASP A 284 -4.38 2.05 9.32
C ASP A 284 -3.18 1.64 10.22
N ASP A 285 -3.32 1.79 11.54
CA ASP A 285 -2.32 1.35 12.51
C ASP A 285 -2.13 -0.17 12.48
N VAL A 286 -3.22 -0.94 12.36
CA VAL A 286 -3.15 -2.40 12.25
C VAL A 286 -2.38 -2.81 10.99
N PHE A 287 -2.61 -2.16 9.85
CA PHE A 287 -1.85 -2.46 8.63
C PHE A 287 -0.37 -2.08 8.76
N LEU A 288 -0.05 -0.95 9.40
CA LEU A 288 1.34 -0.58 9.68
C LEU A 288 2.03 -1.60 10.60
N TRP A 289 1.31 -2.10 11.60
CA TRP A 289 1.76 -3.19 12.47
C TRP A 289 2.02 -4.49 11.68
N ILE A 290 1.11 -4.90 10.78
CA ILE A 290 1.29 -6.07 9.91
C ILE A 290 2.56 -5.94 9.06
N GLN A 291 2.75 -4.78 8.41
CA GLN A 291 3.94 -4.51 7.60
C GLN A 291 5.22 -4.59 8.44
N THR A 292 5.21 -3.96 9.61
CA THR A 292 6.36 -3.93 10.53
C THR A 292 6.73 -5.34 10.99
N ARG A 293 5.74 -6.14 11.39
CA ARG A 293 5.94 -7.53 11.80
C ARG A 293 6.47 -8.40 10.65
N HIS A 294 5.94 -8.26 9.43
CA HIS A 294 6.46 -8.95 8.24
C HIS A 294 7.92 -8.56 7.96
N GLY A 295 8.23 -7.26 8.00
CA GLY A 295 9.59 -6.78 7.79
C GLY A 295 10.58 -7.28 8.85
N LEU A 296 10.18 -7.29 10.11
CA LEU A 296 10.96 -7.89 11.19
C LEU A 296 11.20 -9.39 10.95
N GLY A 297 10.20 -10.13 10.49
CA GLY A 297 10.36 -11.54 10.10
C GLY A 297 11.39 -11.73 8.98
N CYS A 298 11.36 -10.88 7.95
CA CYS A 298 12.36 -10.88 6.89
C CYS A 298 13.77 -10.56 7.41
N LEU A 299 13.92 -9.58 8.32
CA LEU A 299 15.21 -9.29 8.95
C LEU A 299 15.70 -10.46 9.81
N GLN A 300 14.80 -11.10 10.57
CA GLN A 300 15.15 -12.25 11.43
C GLN A 300 15.68 -13.42 10.60
N ALA A 301 15.12 -13.66 9.42
CA ALA A 301 15.53 -14.73 8.52
C ALA A 301 17.00 -14.59 8.06
N ILE A 302 17.48 -13.35 7.90
CA ILE A 302 18.86 -13.06 7.46
C ILE A 302 19.81 -12.70 8.61
N ALA A 303 19.29 -12.44 9.81
CA ALA A 303 20.07 -11.96 10.93
C ALA A 303 21.08 -13.00 11.45
N ILE A 304 22.26 -12.54 11.87
CA ILE A 304 23.23 -13.35 12.62
C ILE A 304 23.31 -12.85 14.06
N GLU A 305 23.87 -13.63 14.98
CA GLU A 305 24.10 -13.14 16.35
C GLU A 305 25.17 -12.03 16.35
N PRO A 306 25.01 -10.95 17.15
CA PRO A 306 23.94 -10.69 18.13
C PRO A 306 22.68 -9.98 17.57
N GLN A 307 22.65 -9.62 16.28
CA GLN A 307 21.54 -8.88 15.67
C GLN A 307 20.21 -9.66 15.73
N ARG A 308 20.28 -10.99 15.60
CA ARG A 308 19.12 -11.89 15.67
C ARG A 308 18.38 -11.79 17.01
N ALA A 309 19.09 -11.65 18.12
CA ALA A 309 18.48 -11.44 19.43
C ALA A 309 17.68 -10.13 19.47
N VAL A 310 18.22 -9.04 18.91
CA VAL A 310 17.55 -7.73 18.84
C VAL A 310 16.25 -7.81 18.02
N VAL A 311 16.30 -8.40 16.83
CA VAL A 311 15.10 -8.55 15.98
C VAL A 311 14.06 -9.46 16.64
N SER A 312 14.49 -10.51 17.35
CA SER A 312 13.59 -11.42 18.05
C SER A 312 12.88 -10.71 19.20
N ALA A 313 13.59 -9.90 19.98
CA ALA A 313 12.99 -9.07 21.02
C ALA A 313 11.95 -8.10 20.44
N TRP A 314 12.20 -7.52 19.26
CA TRP A 314 11.22 -6.69 18.57
C TRP A 314 9.99 -7.47 18.10
N LEU A 315 10.17 -8.69 17.57
CA LEU A 315 9.07 -9.55 17.16
C LEU A 315 8.16 -9.94 18.32
N ASP A 316 8.74 -10.13 19.50
CA ASP A 316 8.01 -10.41 20.75
C ASP A 316 7.19 -9.19 21.19
N GLN A 317 7.77 -7.99 21.13
CA GLN A 317 7.06 -6.73 21.40
C GLN A 317 5.91 -6.48 20.41
N PHE A 318 6.11 -6.80 19.13
CA PHE A 318 5.11 -6.71 18.07
C PHE A 318 4.19 -7.94 17.99
N SER A 319 4.09 -8.76 19.05
CA SER A 319 3.17 -9.92 19.11
C SER A 319 1.70 -9.53 18.98
N THR A 320 1.33 -8.34 19.45
CA THR A 320 0.01 -7.73 19.30
C THR A 320 0.13 -6.26 18.84
N PRO A 321 -0.91 -5.67 18.23
CA PRO A 321 -0.95 -4.22 17.97
C PRO A 321 -0.91 -3.43 19.29
N GLN A 322 0.03 -2.49 19.42
CA GLN A 322 0.26 -1.68 20.61
C GLN A 322 0.41 -0.21 20.24
N ALA A 323 -0.09 0.70 21.10
CA ALA A 323 -0.03 2.13 20.85
C ALA A 323 1.41 2.55 20.59
N PRO A 324 1.68 3.34 19.54
CA PRO A 324 3.02 3.81 19.27
C PRO A 324 3.39 4.75 20.40
N ASP A 325 4.08 4.21 21.39
CA ASP A 325 5.02 5.01 22.14
C ASP A 325 6.17 5.40 21.23
N SER A 326 7.10 6.17 21.77
CA SER A 326 8.20 6.71 21.02
C SER A 326 9.10 5.62 20.39
N GLN A 327 9.13 4.40 20.95
CA GLN A 327 9.93 3.26 20.47
C GLN A 327 9.18 2.42 19.43
N LEU A 328 7.92 2.09 19.67
CA LEU A 328 7.09 1.37 18.70
C LEU A 328 6.80 2.23 17.46
N GLY A 329 6.58 3.52 17.66
CA GLY A 329 6.43 4.50 16.58
C GLY A 329 7.70 4.62 15.74
N HIS A 330 8.88 4.54 16.37
CA HIS A 330 10.15 4.47 15.66
C HIS A 330 10.19 3.26 14.72
N MET A 331 9.85 2.06 15.21
CA MET A 331 9.89 0.84 14.38
C MET A 331 8.89 0.85 13.23
N VAL A 332 7.67 1.35 13.46
CA VAL A 332 6.71 1.59 12.36
C VAL A 332 7.28 2.57 11.34
N GLY A 333 7.88 3.66 11.81
CA GLY A 333 8.53 4.66 10.97
C GLY A 333 9.71 4.08 10.17
N TRP A 334 10.50 3.20 10.78
CA TRP A 334 11.64 2.53 10.17
C TRP A 334 11.20 1.71 8.95
N PHE A 335 10.22 0.82 9.10
CA PHE A 335 9.77 0.00 7.97
C PHE A 335 8.99 0.81 6.94
N ASP A 336 8.13 1.74 7.36
CA ASP A 336 7.25 2.45 6.43
C ASP A 336 7.94 3.58 5.65
N ASN A 337 9.01 4.16 6.20
CA ASN A 337 9.69 5.33 5.62
C ASN A 337 11.17 5.13 5.37
N PHE A 338 11.92 4.55 6.32
CA PHE A 338 13.36 4.38 6.18
C PHE A 338 13.72 3.24 5.22
N LEU A 339 13.34 2.02 5.59
CA LEU A 339 13.75 0.79 4.90
C LEU A 339 13.28 0.80 3.45
N ALA A 340 12.00 1.12 3.20
CA ALA A 340 11.44 1.15 1.85
C ALA A 340 12.24 2.04 0.88
N VAL A 341 12.69 3.22 1.34
CA VAL A 341 13.51 4.10 0.51
C VAL A 341 14.95 3.61 0.43
N TRP A 342 15.55 3.20 1.55
CA TRP A 342 16.90 2.66 1.61
C TRP A 342 17.13 1.55 0.57
N LEU A 343 16.23 0.57 0.47
CA LEU A 343 16.37 -0.54 -0.47
C LEU A 343 16.33 -0.05 -1.94
N ARG A 344 15.47 0.91 -2.25
CA ARG A 344 15.43 1.53 -3.59
C ARG A 344 16.73 2.26 -3.92
N LEU A 345 17.33 2.94 -2.94
CA LEU A 345 18.62 3.61 -3.12
C LEU A 345 19.72 2.59 -3.42
N CYS A 346 19.77 1.50 -2.66
CA CYS A 346 20.74 0.43 -2.87
C CYS A 346 20.57 -0.23 -4.24
N PHE A 347 19.32 -0.48 -4.63
CA PHE A 347 18.96 -1.01 -5.93
C PHE A 347 19.45 -0.11 -7.08
N ASN A 348 19.10 1.18 -7.04
CA ASN A 348 19.41 2.13 -8.10
C ASN A 348 20.89 2.52 -8.18
N ASN A 349 21.65 2.37 -7.10
CA ASN A 349 23.10 2.51 -7.13
C ASN A 349 23.82 1.24 -7.65
N GLY A 350 23.09 0.18 -8.02
CA GLY A 350 23.68 -1.05 -8.58
C GLY A 350 24.38 -1.93 -7.55
N HIS A 351 24.12 -1.73 -6.26
CA HIS A 351 24.77 -2.47 -5.15
C HIS A 351 24.18 -3.86 -4.90
N GLN A 352 23.19 -4.24 -5.69
CA GLN A 352 22.46 -5.49 -5.54
C GLN A 352 22.36 -6.21 -6.89
N LYS A 353 22.56 -7.52 -6.85
CA LYS A 353 22.39 -8.41 -8.00
C LYS A 353 21.16 -9.27 -7.72
N PHE A 354 20.03 -8.96 -8.36
CA PHE A 354 18.80 -9.77 -8.21
C PHE A 354 18.61 -10.82 -9.31
N PHE A 355 19.57 -10.96 -10.24
CA PHE A 355 19.60 -12.04 -11.24
C PHE A 355 20.87 -12.90 -11.10
N THR A 356 20.76 -14.16 -11.50
CA THR A 356 21.90 -15.05 -11.79
C THR A 356 22.72 -14.47 -12.95
N GLY A 357 23.66 -13.57 -12.63
CA GLY A 357 24.72 -13.13 -13.54
C GLY A 357 24.45 -11.90 -14.43
N LEU A 358 23.30 -11.21 -14.30
CA LEU A 358 23.04 -9.95 -15.03
C LEU A 358 22.69 -8.79 -14.09
N PRO A 359 23.32 -7.61 -14.24
CA PRO A 359 22.97 -6.44 -13.44
C PRO A 359 21.59 -5.91 -13.86
N ILE A 360 20.80 -5.48 -12.88
CA ILE A 360 19.59 -4.71 -13.20
C ILE A 360 19.99 -3.33 -13.67
N ARG A 361 19.29 -2.82 -14.69
CA ARG A 361 19.54 -1.47 -15.16
C ARG A 361 19.14 -0.45 -14.08
N PRO A 362 19.96 0.56 -13.78
CA PRO A 362 19.64 1.59 -12.79
C PRO A 362 18.34 2.38 -13.05
N ASP A 363 17.82 2.35 -14.28
CA ASP A 363 16.55 2.97 -14.69
C ASP A 363 15.34 2.02 -14.61
N ALA A 364 15.55 0.76 -14.23
CA ALA A 364 14.48 -0.23 -14.12
C ALA A 364 13.44 0.12 -13.06
N ILE A 365 13.84 0.91 -12.05
CA ILE A 365 12.98 1.35 -10.96
C ILE A 365 12.92 2.88 -10.95
N PRO A 366 11.73 3.47 -11.19
CA PRO A 366 11.59 4.92 -11.20
C PRO A 366 12.00 5.55 -9.87
N THR A 367 12.93 6.50 -9.91
CA THR A 367 13.35 7.24 -8.71
C THR A 367 12.26 8.19 -8.20
N HIS A 368 11.44 8.76 -9.09
CA HIS A 368 10.44 9.78 -8.74
C HIS A 368 9.19 9.27 -8.00
N ARG A 369 8.95 7.95 -7.95
CA ARG A 369 7.80 7.38 -7.24
C ARG A 369 8.16 7.22 -5.77
N ARG A 370 7.42 7.89 -4.87
CA ARG A 370 7.75 7.92 -3.44
C ARG A 370 7.71 6.54 -2.77
N ASP A 371 6.71 5.71 -3.10
CA ASP A 371 6.42 4.43 -2.43
C ASP A 371 6.85 3.17 -3.20
N GLU A 372 7.60 3.34 -4.28
CA GLU A 372 8.15 2.24 -5.08
C GLU A 372 8.86 1.20 -4.19
N HIS A 373 8.43 -0.06 -4.29
CA HIS A 373 8.75 -1.09 -3.29
C HIS A 373 9.66 -2.18 -3.83
N ILE A 374 10.76 -2.43 -3.12
CA ILE A 374 11.65 -3.57 -3.32
C ILE A 374 11.23 -4.68 -2.34
N PRO A 375 10.76 -5.85 -2.81
CA PRO A 375 10.42 -6.97 -1.95
C PRO A 375 11.50 -7.32 -0.93
N TRP A 376 11.08 -7.58 0.32
CA TRP A 376 11.99 -7.93 1.41
C TRP A 376 12.33 -9.43 1.43
N ASP A 377 11.37 -10.30 1.11
CA ASP A 377 11.53 -11.77 1.19
C ASP A 377 12.20 -12.42 -0.05
N GLU A 378 12.95 -11.68 -0.87
CA GLU A 378 13.66 -12.32 -1.97
C GLU A 378 14.93 -13.04 -1.49
N GLN A 379 14.82 -14.36 -1.31
CA GLN A 379 15.88 -15.21 -0.74
C GLN A 379 16.86 -15.79 -1.78
N ASN A 380 16.61 -15.59 -3.06
CA ASN A 380 17.44 -16.18 -4.13
C ASN A 380 18.81 -15.50 -4.29
N THR A 381 19.04 -14.37 -3.59
CA THR A 381 20.25 -13.56 -3.70
C THR A 381 20.66 -13.01 -2.34
N ALA A 382 21.95 -12.74 -2.15
CA ALA A 382 22.44 -12.15 -0.90
C ALA A 382 21.95 -10.69 -0.77
N ARG A 383 21.13 -10.43 0.27
CA ARG A 383 20.50 -9.14 0.53
C ARG A 383 21.37 -8.22 1.38
N ASN A 384 22.50 -7.77 0.81
CA ASN A 384 23.43 -6.88 1.50
C ASN A 384 22.78 -5.54 1.92
N ASP A 385 21.75 -5.11 1.21
CA ASP A 385 20.93 -3.94 1.51
C ASP A 385 20.16 -4.11 2.81
N LEU A 386 19.50 -5.26 3.00
CA LEU A 386 18.81 -5.61 4.24
C LEU A 386 19.79 -5.86 5.39
N SER A 387 20.90 -6.57 5.12
CA SER A 387 21.94 -6.81 6.14
C SER A 387 22.58 -5.52 6.65
N ALA A 388 22.81 -4.55 5.77
CA ALA A 388 23.32 -3.24 6.14
C ALA A 388 22.29 -2.45 6.98
N ALA A 389 21.01 -2.45 6.57
CA ALA A 389 19.94 -1.83 7.36
C ALA A 389 19.79 -2.47 8.75
N LEU A 390 19.87 -3.80 8.83
CA LEU A 390 19.85 -4.55 10.09
C LEU A 390 21.02 -4.16 10.99
N ASN A 391 22.20 -3.92 10.41
CA ASN A 391 23.36 -3.47 11.18
C ASN A 391 23.11 -2.09 11.80
N LEU A 392 22.55 -1.14 11.04
CA LEU A 392 22.16 0.16 11.59
C LEU A 392 21.09 0.02 12.68
N LEU A 393 20.08 -0.82 12.49
CA LEU A 393 19.06 -1.06 13.51
C LEU A 393 19.68 -1.60 14.79
N TYR A 394 20.58 -2.59 14.70
CA TYR A 394 21.32 -3.10 15.86
C TYR A 394 22.12 -2.00 16.57
N GLU A 395 22.84 -1.16 15.82
CA GLU A 395 23.63 -0.07 16.37
C GLU A 395 22.76 1.00 17.06
N LEU A 396 21.55 1.26 16.53
CA LEU A 396 20.57 2.13 17.15
C LEU A 396 20.04 1.55 18.47
N GLU A 397 19.73 0.25 18.50
CA GLU A 397 19.16 -0.44 19.66
C GLU A 397 20.11 -0.55 20.84
N THR A 398 21.40 -0.77 20.56
CA THR A 398 22.43 -0.76 21.60
C THR A 398 22.55 0.59 22.33
N ASN A 399 21.93 1.64 21.81
CA ASN A 399 21.83 2.95 22.45
C ASN A 399 20.36 3.43 22.47
N SER A 400 19.54 2.76 23.30
CA SER A 400 18.08 2.94 23.36
C SER A 400 17.58 4.37 23.62
N ALA A 401 18.43 5.27 24.15
CA ALA A 401 18.13 6.69 24.29
C ALA A 401 18.00 7.44 22.94
N VAL A 402 18.57 6.88 21.86
CA VAL A 402 18.65 7.50 20.54
C VAL A 402 17.46 7.13 19.64
N LEU A 403 16.86 5.95 19.81
CA LEU A 403 15.80 5.44 18.92
C LEU A 403 14.68 6.46 18.67
N PRO A 404 14.06 7.09 19.70
CA PRO A 404 12.90 7.92 19.45
C PRO A 404 13.21 9.30 18.83
N ARG A 405 14.50 9.62 18.65
CA ARG A 405 14.97 10.93 18.18
C ARG A 405 14.79 11.14 16.68
N PHE A 406 14.74 10.06 15.89
CA PHE A 406 14.76 10.17 14.44
C PHE A 406 13.36 10.16 13.81
N ASP A 407 13.07 11.20 13.02
CA ASP A 407 11.85 11.32 12.24
C ASP A 407 12.07 10.91 10.77
N TYR A 408 11.70 9.67 10.47
CA TYR A 408 11.76 9.11 9.12
C TYR A 408 10.68 9.65 8.18
N GLY A 409 9.59 10.22 8.71
CA GLY A 409 8.50 10.75 7.89
C GLY A 409 8.91 12.01 7.14
N PHE A 410 9.77 12.82 7.76
CA PHE A 410 10.26 14.09 7.21
C PHE A 410 11.32 13.90 6.11
N PHE A 411 12.29 12.99 6.33
CA PHE A 411 13.25 12.55 5.32
C PHE A 411 13.25 11.00 5.18
N PRO A 412 12.35 10.43 4.38
CA PRO A 412 12.22 8.98 4.21
C PRO A 412 13.50 8.35 3.66
N GLY A 413 14.13 7.45 4.41
CA GLY A 413 15.40 6.80 4.04
C GLY A 413 16.64 7.47 4.62
N ALA A 414 16.48 8.50 5.45
CA ALA A 414 17.53 9.16 6.22
C ALA A 414 17.15 9.22 7.71
N LEU A 415 18.14 9.52 8.57
CA LEU A 415 17.90 9.78 9.99
C LEU A 415 17.83 11.30 10.16
N TRP A 416 16.65 11.82 10.49
CA TRP A 416 16.46 13.24 10.75
C TRP A 416 16.24 13.50 12.22
N ASP A 417 17.19 14.21 12.82
CA ASP A 417 17.05 14.73 14.15
C ASP A 417 16.48 16.15 14.09
N ARG A 418 15.26 16.29 14.58
CA ARG A 418 14.54 17.56 14.57
C ARG A 418 15.13 18.58 15.55
N ASP A 419 15.66 18.12 16.67
CA ASP A 419 16.12 18.98 17.76
C ASP A 419 17.47 19.60 17.42
N GLU A 420 18.44 18.79 17.00
CA GLU A 420 19.74 19.28 16.51
C GLU A 420 19.70 19.81 15.08
N ARG A 421 18.57 19.59 14.39
CA ARG A 421 18.39 19.90 12.98
C ARG A 421 19.50 19.29 12.13
N HIS A 422 19.82 18.03 12.43
CA HIS A 422 20.90 17.27 11.82
C HIS A 422 20.31 16.17 10.94
N LEU A 423 20.65 16.23 9.65
CA LEU A 423 20.29 15.20 8.69
C LEU A 423 21.45 14.23 8.48
N ILE A 424 21.24 12.94 8.75
CA ILE A 424 22.21 11.89 8.47
C ILE A 424 21.69 11.07 7.27
N VAL A 425 22.44 11.12 6.17
CA VAL A 425 22.12 10.49 4.89
C VAL A 425 22.91 9.18 4.77
N PRO A 426 22.27 8.00 4.88
CA PRO A 426 22.96 6.74 4.68
C PRO A 426 23.31 6.53 3.21
N VAL A 427 24.48 5.97 2.96
CA VAL A 427 24.95 5.58 1.61
C VAL A 427 25.46 4.13 1.64
N PRO A 428 25.23 3.34 0.58
CA PRO A 428 25.68 1.96 0.52
C PRO A 428 27.21 1.89 0.41
N ALA A 429 27.86 1.49 1.50
CA ALA A 429 29.31 1.50 1.67
C ALA A 429 29.96 0.11 1.49
N TRP A 430 29.32 -0.80 0.73
CA TRP A 430 29.92 -2.09 0.36
C TRP A 430 30.29 -2.09 -1.12
N ALA A 431 31.52 -2.53 -1.42
CA ALA A 431 32.12 -2.39 -2.74
C ALA A 431 31.73 -3.52 -3.71
N GLU A 432 31.25 -3.15 -4.90
CA GLU A 432 31.48 -3.90 -6.14
C GLU A 432 31.72 -2.93 -7.32
N GLY A 433 32.98 -2.54 -7.54
CA GLY A 433 33.55 -2.28 -8.87
C GLY A 433 33.04 -1.12 -9.77
N ALA A 434 32.09 -0.27 -9.38
CA ALA A 434 31.61 0.83 -10.23
C ALA A 434 31.53 2.18 -9.53
N THR A 435 31.73 3.27 -10.31
CA THR A 435 31.46 4.65 -9.90
C THR A 435 29.98 4.80 -9.55
N GLN A 436 29.72 5.19 -8.31
CA GLN A 436 28.38 5.27 -7.72
C GLN A 436 27.69 6.59 -8.09
N SER A 437 26.40 6.52 -8.41
CA SER A 437 25.63 7.70 -8.83
C SER A 437 24.66 8.15 -7.74
N LEU A 438 24.96 9.32 -7.18
CA LEU A 438 24.07 9.97 -6.23
C LEU A 438 22.73 10.45 -6.83
N ALA A 439 22.54 10.35 -8.16
CA ALA A 439 21.23 10.56 -8.77
C ALA A 439 20.15 9.63 -8.19
N ALA A 440 20.54 8.46 -7.68
CA ALA A 440 19.65 7.56 -6.96
C ALA A 440 19.13 8.16 -5.64
N LEU A 441 19.86 9.07 -4.97
CA LEU A 441 19.38 9.80 -3.78
C LEU A 441 18.46 10.97 -4.12
N LYS A 442 18.24 11.32 -5.39
CA LYS A 442 17.28 12.38 -5.79
C LYS A 442 15.93 12.31 -5.05
N PRO A 443 15.36 11.13 -4.72
CA PRO A 443 14.12 11.03 -3.94
C PRO A 443 14.27 11.46 -2.46
N LEU A 444 15.45 11.26 -1.85
CA LEU A 444 15.80 11.85 -0.54
C LEU A 444 16.00 13.36 -0.63
N VAL A 445 16.49 13.82 -1.78
CA VAL A 445 16.85 15.22 -2.05
C VAL A 445 15.76 15.96 -2.85
N GLU A 446 14.54 15.41 -2.91
CA GLU A 446 13.45 16.00 -3.69
C GLU A 446 13.11 17.39 -3.17
N SER A 447 13.12 18.38 -4.07
CA SER A 447 13.05 19.82 -3.76
C SER A 447 11.87 20.22 -2.89
N ARG A 448 10.76 19.48 -2.85
CA ARG A 448 9.61 19.74 -1.97
C ARG A 448 9.91 19.56 -0.48
N HIS A 449 10.85 18.68 -0.12
CA HIS A 449 11.32 18.54 1.26
C HIS A 449 12.22 19.74 1.62
N TRP A 450 13.09 20.14 0.69
CA TRP A 450 14.10 21.17 0.90
C TRP A 450 13.58 22.61 0.73
N ALA A 451 12.50 22.82 -0.04
CA ALA A 451 11.89 24.13 -0.28
C ALA A 451 11.27 24.76 0.97
N ASN A 452 11.08 23.97 2.04
CA ASN A 452 10.57 24.44 3.34
C ASN A 452 11.66 24.54 4.43
N GLN A 453 12.95 24.35 4.11
CA GLN A 453 13.98 24.01 5.11
C GLN A 453 15.11 25.03 5.27
N GLY A 454 14.76 26.26 5.66
CA GLY A 454 15.68 27.10 6.46
C GLY A 454 16.03 26.50 7.84
N GLN A 455 15.90 25.18 8.02
CA GLN A 455 15.97 24.47 9.29
C GLN A 455 17.18 23.54 9.41
N ILE A 456 17.70 22.91 8.35
CA ILE A 456 18.86 21.99 8.48
C ILE A 456 20.12 22.79 8.86
N ARG A 457 20.76 22.42 9.96
CA ARG A 457 22.01 23.03 10.43
C ARG A 457 23.25 22.23 10.01
N LYS A 458 23.14 20.91 10.01
CA LYS A 458 24.26 19.97 9.78
C LYS A 458 23.79 18.82 8.91
N ILE A 459 24.68 18.34 8.04
CA ILE A 459 24.46 17.14 7.22
C ILE A 459 25.63 16.18 7.47
N SER A 460 25.32 14.89 7.64
CA SER A 460 26.33 13.84 7.68
C SER A 460 26.01 12.75 6.68
N ILE A 461 27.05 12.15 6.11
CA ILE A 461 26.95 10.96 5.28
C ILE A 461 27.35 9.78 6.14
N LEU A 462 26.45 8.80 6.28
CA LEU A 462 26.72 7.58 7.02
C LEU A 462 27.04 6.45 6.04
N GLY A 463 28.28 5.98 6.04
CA GLY A 463 28.67 4.80 5.28
C GLY A 463 28.04 3.55 5.89
N LEU A 464 27.00 3.01 5.26
CA LEU A 464 26.26 1.86 5.78
C LEU A 464 26.61 0.60 5.00
N ALA A 465 27.05 -0.45 5.70
CA ALA A 465 27.44 -1.72 5.09
C ALA A 465 27.06 -2.93 5.96
N PRO A 466 26.94 -4.14 5.36
CA PRO A 466 26.83 -5.39 6.12
C PRO A 466 27.99 -5.56 7.10
N LEU A 467 27.74 -6.29 8.18
CA LEU A 467 28.78 -6.66 9.14
C LEU A 467 29.98 -7.31 8.43
N ALA A 468 31.20 -6.97 8.87
CA ALA A 468 32.47 -7.43 8.29
C ALA A 468 32.77 -6.96 6.84
N SER A 469 32.04 -5.98 6.31
CA SER A 469 32.42 -5.31 5.06
C SER A 469 33.71 -4.50 5.25
N LYS A 470 34.52 -4.40 4.20
CA LYS A 470 35.71 -3.53 4.21
C LYS A 470 35.29 -2.06 4.23
N ALA A 471 36.02 -1.24 4.97
CA ALA A 471 35.86 0.20 4.94
C ALA A 471 36.06 0.76 3.52
N VAL A 472 35.28 1.78 3.19
CA VAL A 472 35.35 2.50 1.92
C VAL A 472 36.56 3.44 1.95
N SER A 473 37.29 3.55 0.83
CA SER A 473 38.45 4.43 0.74
C SER A 473 38.07 5.91 0.89
N GLU A 474 38.99 6.72 1.44
CA GLU A 474 38.79 8.17 1.61
C GLU A 474 38.40 8.88 0.31
N ASP A 475 38.99 8.49 -0.83
CA ASP A 475 38.64 9.05 -2.14
C ASP A 475 37.16 8.89 -2.49
N VAL A 476 36.59 7.73 -2.16
CA VAL A 476 35.17 7.46 -2.39
C VAL A 476 34.35 8.29 -1.41
N GLN A 477 34.72 8.36 -0.13
CA GLN A 477 34.05 9.20 0.87
C GLN A 477 34.01 10.69 0.47
N LEU A 478 35.13 11.21 -0.03
CA LEU A 478 35.25 12.58 -0.56
C LEU A 478 34.36 12.77 -1.79
N ASN A 479 34.31 11.80 -2.70
CA ASN A 479 33.44 11.84 -3.87
C ASN A 479 31.95 11.90 -3.47
N TRP A 480 31.50 11.08 -2.51
CA TRP A 480 30.12 11.12 -2.00
C TRP A 480 29.79 12.47 -1.34
N THR A 481 30.73 13.01 -0.56
CA THR A 481 30.59 14.32 0.08
C THR A 481 30.42 15.43 -0.95
N TYR A 482 31.24 15.40 -2.00
CA TYR A 482 31.18 16.34 -3.11
C TYR A 482 29.87 16.22 -3.90
N GLU A 483 29.47 15.01 -4.30
CA GLU A 483 28.25 14.80 -5.07
C GLU A 483 26.99 15.18 -4.27
N LEU A 484 26.95 14.92 -2.95
CA LEU A 484 25.84 15.36 -2.10
C LEU A 484 25.78 16.88 -2.06
N SER A 485 26.93 17.56 -1.93
CA SER A 485 27.02 19.02 -1.94
C SER A 485 26.43 19.64 -3.22
N ARG A 486 26.59 18.96 -4.37
CA ARG A 486 26.02 19.37 -5.66
C ARG A 486 24.50 19.22 -5.70
N LEU A 487 23.98 18.11 -5.17
CA LEU A 487 22.53 17.87 -5.14
C LEU A 487 21.78 18.85 -4.24
N ILE A 488 22.39 19.27 -3.13
CA ILE A 488 21.80 20.19 -2.15
C ILE A 488 22.08 21.67 -2.44
N HIS A 489 22.74 22.00 -3.55
CA HIS A 489 23.13 23.38 -3.90
C HIS A 489 21.95 24.37 -3.91
N PHE A 490 20.72 23.87 -4.10
CA PHE A 490 19.48 24.66 -4.06
C PHE A 490 18.97 25.04 -2.66
N ALA A 491 19.58 24.54 -1.56
CA ALA A 491 19.09 24.71 -0.19
C ALA A 491 19.81 25.78 0.66
N GLY A 492 20.81 26.49 0.13
CA GLY A 492 21.55 27.52 0.88
C GLY A 492 22.49 27.02 1.99
N VAL A 493 22.63 25.70 2.18
CA VAL A 493 23.51 25.04 3.17
C VAL A 493 24.86 24.59 2.55
N ALA A 494 25.11 24.94 1.28
CA ALA A 494 26.14 24.35 0.41
C ALA A 494 27.59 24.83 0.68
N THR A 495 28.03 24.85 1.94
CA THR A 495 29.47 24.93 2.27
C THR A 495 29.96 23.54 2.65
N LEU A 496 30.96 23.01 1.93
CA LEU A 496 31.60 21.71 2.17
C LEU A 496 31.93 21.45 3.66
N GLY A 497 32.24 22.49 4.43
CA GLY A 497 32.51 22.38 5.87
C GLY A 497 31.33 22.00 6.77
N ARG A 498 30.10 21.85 6.23
CA ARG A 498 28.91 21.40 6.98
C ARG A 498 28.45 19.97 6.64
N ILE A 499 29.16 19.30 5.72
CA ILE A 499 28.93 17.90 5.36
C ILE A 499 30.10 17.09 5.91
N GLY A 500 29.82 16.15 6.82
CA GLY A 500 30.83 15.25 7.38
C GLY A 500 30.57 13.79 7.02
N TRP A 501 31.62 13.02 6.82
CA TRP A 501 31.52 11.55 6.77
C TRP A 501 31.45 10.99 8.19
N LEU A 502 30.59 9.99 8.40
CA LEU A 502 30.46 9.23 9.63
C LEU A 502 30.65 7.75 9.33
N ASP A 503 31.54 7.11 10.09
CA ASP A 503 31.64 5.67 10.11
C ASP A 503 30.64 5.09 11.11
N LEU A 504 30.03 3.95 10.79
CA LEU A 504 29.02 3.33 11.63
C LEU A 504 29.54 2.93 13.04
N ASP A 505 30.85 2.79 13.21
CA ASP A 505 31.44 2.48 14.52
C ASP A 505 31.62 3.73 15.41
N SER A 506 31.64 4.93 14.81
CA SER A 506 31.90 6.20 15.51
C SER A 506 30.78 7.22 15.41
N TRP A 507 29.75 6.97 14.58
CA TRP A 507 28.66 7.92 14.36
C TRP A 507 27.89 8.27 15.63
N LYS A 508 27.92 7.41 16.65
CA LYS A 508 27.32 7.62 17.98
C LYS A 508 27.95 8.79 18.73
N ASP A 509 29.24 9.07 18.51
CA ASP A 509 29.94 10.21 19.12
C ASP A 509 29.46 11.57 18.58
N TYR A 510 28.63 11.54 17.53
CA TYR A 510 28.12 12.72 16.83
C TYR A 510 26.62 12.97 17.07
N LEU A 511 25.99 12.14 17.90
CA LEU A 511 24.62 12.29 18.41
C LEU A 511 24.64 12.92 19.79
#